data_AF-A0AA86S7S5-F1
#
_entry.id   AF-A0AA86S7S5-F1
#
_cell.length_a   1.000
_cell.length_b   1.000
_cell.length_c   1.000
_cell.angle_alpha   90.00
_cell.angle_beta   90.00
_cell.angle_gamma   90.00
#
_symmetry.space_group_name_H-M   'P 1'
#
loop_
_entity.id
_entity.type
_entity.pdbx_description
1 polymer ?
#
loop_
_entity_poly.entity_id
_entity_poly.type
_entity_poly.pdbx_seq_one_letter_code
_entity_poly.pdbx_strand_id
1 'polypeptide(L)'
;MSVSLTVMTFNLYDDEPHDSPNSWEKRRDLCISVITSYSPIILCTQQGVKTQLDFLQQGLPGYDQFGISRKGPQDSTDEHCTIFYDKEKVELLEGGTFWLSESPSVPGSISWGSEVPCIATWAISL
;
A
#
# COMPACT_ATOMS: atom_id res chain seq x y z
N MET A 1 -20.10 -12.28 20.25
CA MET A 1 -19.59 -10.90 20.13
C MET A 1 -19.35 -10.64 18.66
N SER A 2 -19.90 -9.56 18.10
CA SER A 2 -19.58 -9.15 16.72
C SER A 2 -18.27 -8.38 16.76
N VAL A 3 -17.24 -8.85 16.06
CA VAL A 3 -16.02 -8.06 15.83
C VAL A 3 -16.36 -7.07 14.72
N SER A 4 -16.21 -5.78 14.98
CA SER A 4 -16.41 -4.74 13.97
C SER A 4 -15.08 -4.45 13.30
N LEU A 5 -14.97 -4.75 12.01
CA LEU A 5 -13.79 -4.46 11.21
C LEU A 5 -14.04 -3.22 10.36
N THR A 6 -13.21 -2.19 10.50
CA THR A 6 -13.19 -1.05 9.58
C THR A 6 -12.06 -1.21 8.59
N VAL A 7 -12.38 -1.13 7.31
CA VAL A 7 -11.42 -1.28 6.21
C VAL A 7 -11.48 -0.06 5.31
N MET A 8 -10.33 0.32 4.75
CA MET A 8 -10.21 1.41 3.78
C MET A 8 -9.38 0.93 2.59
N THR A 9 -9.82 1.28 1.38
CA THR A 9 -8.97 1.25 0.18
C THR A 9 -8.68 2.68 -0.23
N PHE A 10 -7.41 3.01 -0.47
CA PHE A 10 -7.00 4.38 -0.77
C PHE A 10 -5.82 4.43 -1.73
N ASN A 11 -6.09 4.80 -2.98
CA ASN A 11 -5.04 5.05 -3.95
C ASN A 11 -4.33 6.37 -3.64
N LEU A 12 -3.01 6.35 -3.52
CA LEU A 12 -2.21 7.53 -3.15
C LEU A 12 -1.95 8.49 -4.31
N TYR A 13 -2.19 8.03 -5.54
CA TYR A 13 -1.90 8.72 -6.79
C TYR A 13 -0.40 9.01 -6.97
N ASP A 14 0.05 9.09 -8.21
CA ASP A 14 1.45 9.33 -8.52
C ASP A 14 1.91 10.71 -8.03
N ASP A 15 3.23 10.85 -7.88
CA ASP A 15 3.84 12.13 -7.53
C ASP A 15 3.97 12.98 -8.79
N GLU A 16 3.05 13.94 -8.91
CA GLU A 16 3.07 14.95 -9.95
C GLU A 16 4.25 15.93 -9.76
N PRO A 17 4.69 16.64 -10.82
CA PRO A 17 5.74 17.65 -10.73
C PRO A 17 5.51 18.64 -9.59
N HIS A 18 6.60 19.09 -8.94
CA HIS A 18 6.54 19.91 -7.72
C HIS A 18 5.64 21.16 -7.81
N ASP A 19 5.59 21.80 -8.98
CA ASP A 19 4.76 22.97 -9.26
C ASP A 19 3.27 22.63 -9.41
N SER A 20 2.92 21.39 -9.74
CA SER A 20 1.54 20.89 -9.82
C SER A 20 0.79 21.11 -8.50
N PRO A 21 -0.49 21.54 -8.52
CA PRO A 21 -1.32 21.57 -7.32
C PRO A 21 -1.53 20.17 -6.71
N ASN A 22 -1.32 19.12 -7.49
CA ASN A 22 -1.50 17.72 -7.08
C ASN A 22 -0.18 17.00 -6.76
N SER A 23 0.93 17.74 -6.60
CA SER A 23 2.19 17.13 -6.14
C SER A 23 2.03 16.46 -4.79
N TRP A 24 2.79 15.40 -4.54
CA TRP A 24 2.72 14.66 -3.28
C TRP A 24 2.94 15.57 -2.08
N GLU A 25 3.91 16.49 -2.17
CA GLU A 25 4.24 17.43 -1.09
C GLU A 25 3.02 18.24 -0.61
N LYS A 26 2.13 18.62 -1.53
CA LYS A 26 0.92 19.39 -1.23
C LYS A 26 -0.24 18.53 -0.72
N ARG A 27 -0.20 17.21 -0.95
CA ARG A 27 -1.28 16.27 -0.61
C ARG A 27 -0.98 15.39 0.60
N ARG A 28 0.29 15.15 0.92
CA ARG A 28 0.71 14.15 1.92
C ARG A 28 0.08 14.33 3.30
N ASP A 29 -0.07 15.57 3.77
CA ASP A 29 -0.67 15.88 5.07
C ASP A 29 -2.20 15.68 5.05
N LEU A 30 -2.84 15.94 3.90
CA LEU A 30 -4.25 15.64 3.68
C LEU A 30 -4.51 14.13 3.68
N CYS A 31 -3.62 13.34 3.07
CA CYS A 31 -3.70 11.87 3.10
C CYS A 31 -3.67 11.36 4.55
N ILE A 32 -2.74 11.82 5.38
CA ILE A 32 -2.69 11.50 6.81
C ILE A 32 -3.98 11.91 7.51
N SER A 33 -4.46 13.12 7.27
CA SER A 33 -5.69 13.64 7.90
C SER A 33 -6.91 12.80 7.55
N VAL A 34 -7.04 12.37 6.29
CA VAL A 34 -8.13 11.48 5.85
C VAL A 34 -8.01 10.13 6.56
N ILE A 35 -6.86 9.46 6.48
CA ILE A 35 -6.66 8.14 7.09
C ILE A 35 -6.96 8.17 8.59
N THR A 36 -6.41 9.16 9.30
CA THR A 36 -6.61 9.30 10.75
C THR A 36 -8.05 9.64 11.12
N SER A 37 -8.76 10.46 10.32
CA SER A 37 -10.16 10.80 10.58
C SER A 37 -11.11 9.60 10.56
N TYR A 38 -10.82 8.60 9.72
CA TYR A 38 -11.61 7.37 9.64
C TYR A 38 -11.04 6.24 10.52
N SER A 39 -9.75 6.31 10.88
CA SER A 39 -9.05 5.33 11.73
C SER A 39 -9.37 3.87 11.38
N PRO A 40 -9.13 3.44 10.12
CA PRO A 40 -9.43 2.07 9.68
C PRO A 40 -8.53 1.05 10.39
N ILE A 41 -9.06 -0.11 10.77
CA ILE A 41 -8.21 -1.21 11.29
C ILE A 41 -7.26 -1.71 10.20
N ILE A 42 -7.73 -1.78 8.95
CA ILE A 42 -6.94 -2.18 7.78
C ILE A 42 -7.05 -1.11 6.70
N LEU A 43 -5.92 -0.63 6.21
CA LEU A 43 -5.81 0.32 5.10
C LEU A 43 -5.02 -0.33 3.95
N CYS A 44 -5.65 -0.51 2.80
CA CYS A 44 -5.02 -1.00 1.58
C CYS A 44 -4.74 0.17 0.64
N THR A 45 -3.46 0.39 0.33
CA THR A 45 -3.03 1.47 -0.57
C THR A 45 -2.71 0.94 -1.96
N GLN A 46 -2.80 1.83 -2.96
CA GLN A 46 -2.37 1.58 -4.34
C GLN A 46 -1.49 2.73 -4.83
N GLN A 47 -0.65 2.45 -5.83
CA GLN A 47 0.30 3.39 -6.45
C GLN A 47 1.32 4.02 -5.49
N GLY A 48 1.42 3.51 -4.26
CA GLY A 48 2.37 4.02 -3.28
C GLY A 48 3.79 3.69 -3.69
N VAL A 49 4.62 4.71 -3.90
CA VAL A 49 6.08 4.53 -3.99
C VAL A 49 6.71 4.61 -2.60
N LYS A 50 7.94 4.09 -2.45
CA LYS A 50 8.61 3.95 -1.15
C LYS A 50 8.61 5.24 -0.31
N THR A 51 8.87 6.39 -0.94
CA THR A 51 8.92 7.69 -0.24
C THR A 51 7.55 8.13 0.31
N GLN A 52 6.47 7.89 -0.44
CA GLN A 52 5.10 8.18 0.02
C GLN A 52 4.71 7.24 1.18
N LEU A 53 5.02 5.95 1.04
CA LEU A 53 4.72 4.93 2.06
C LEU A 53 5.51 5.18 3.35
N ASP A 54 6.77 5.59 3.25
CA ASP A 54 7.59 5.95 4.40
C ASP A 54 7.06 7.19 5.13
N PHE A 55 6.57 8.17 4.37
CA PHE A 55 5.90 9.33 4.95
C PHE A 55 4.63 8.92 5.69
N LEU A 56 3.79 8.05 5.08
CA LEU A 56 2.61 7.51 5.75
C LEU A 56 2.96 6.76 7.03
N GLN A 57 3.98 5.89 7.00
CA GLN A 57 4.44 5.14 8.16
C GLN A 57 4.90 6.04 9.31
N GLN A 58 5.56 7.16 9.00
CA GLN A 58 5.97 8.15 10.00
C GLN A 58 4.77 8.89 10.60
N GLY A 59 3.76 9.21 9.79
CA GLY A 59 2.53 9.88 10.23
C GLY A 59 1.50 8.96 10.90
N LEU A 60 1.67 7.64 10.79
CA LEU A 60 0.78 6.61 11.32
C LEU A 60 1.52 5.65 12.27
N PRO A 61 2.09 6.12 13.39
CA PRO A 61 2.95 5.31 14.25
C PRO A 61 2.27 4.08 14.89
N GLY A 62 0.93 4.11 15.01
CA GLY A 62 0.12 2.97 15.48
C GLY A 62 -0.07 1.85 14.46
N TYR A 63 0.33 2.08 13.20
CA TYR A 63 0.21 1.09 12.13
C TYR A 63 1.55 0.42 11.86
N ASP A 64 1.50 -0.84 11.44
CA ASP A 64 2.58 -1.49 10.68
C ASP A 64 2.14 -1.60 9.21
N GLN A 65 3.08 -1.94 8.34
CA GLN A 65 2.83 -2.10 6.92
C GLN A 65 3.40 -3.41 6.38
N PHE A 66 2.72 -3.97 5.38
CA PHE A 66 3.11 -5.19 4.68
C PHE A 66 2.91 -5.05 3.16
N GLY A 67 3.88 -5.55 2.40
CA GLY A 67 3.85 -5.56 0.94
C GLY A 67 5.23 -5.28 0.34
N ILE A 68 5.38 -5.64 -0.93
CA ILE A 68 6.60 -5.36 -1.72
C ILE A 68 6.26 -4.59 -2.98
N SER A 69 7.28 -3.98 -3.58
CA SER A 69 7.17 -3.28 -4.85
C SER A 69 6.80 -4.25 -5.97
N ARG A 70 6.13 -3.74 -6.99
CA ARG A 70 5.80 -4.49 -8.21
C ARG A 70 7.02 -4.95 -9.02
N LYS A 71 8.23 -4.48 -8.69
CA LYS A 71 9.49 -5.02 -9.24
C LYS A 71 10.09 -6.16 -8.42
N GLY A 72 9.57 -6.41 -7.22
CA GLY A 72 9.97 -7.51 -6.35
C GLY A 72 10.68 -7.07 -5.07
N PRO A 73 11.07 -8.04 -4.22
CA PRO A 73 11.58 -7.76 -2.88
C PRO A 73 12.98 -7.09 -2.88
N GLN A 74 13.72 -7.19 -3.98
CA GLN A 74 15.06 -6.62 -4.11
C GLN A 74 15.06 -5.20 -4.73
N ASP A 75 13.92 -4.75 -5.27
CA ASP A 75 13.81 -3.45 -5.93
C ASP A 75 12.54 -2.72 -5.45
N SER A 76 12.72 -1.77 -4.54
CA SER A 76 11.65 -0.93 -3.97
C SER A 76 11.43 0.38 -4.73
N THR A 77 11.99 0.54 -5.93
CA THR A 77 11.94 1.81 -6.69
C THR A 77 10.61 2.09 -7.39
N ASP A 78 9.64 1.19 -7.27
CA ASP A 78 8.38 1.24 -8.01
C ASP A 78 7.16 1.12 -7.08
N GLU A 79 5.96 1.17 -7.66
CA GLU A 79 4.69 1.14 -6.94
C GLU A 79 4.46 -0.14 -6.14
N HIS A 80 3.72 0.00 -5.03
CA HIS A 80 3.31 -1.08 -4.15
C HIS A 80 1.78 -1.13 -4.03
N CYS A 81 1.28 -2.30 -3.64
CA CYS A 81 -0.05 -2.47 -3.05
C CYS A 81 0.12 -2.75 -1.55
N THR A 82 0.44 -1.73 -0.77
CA THR A 82 0.79 -1.88 0.65
C THR A 82 -0.44 -1.97 1.53
N ILE A 83 -0.45 -2.92 2.45
CA ILE A 83 -1.45 -3.08 3.50
C ILE A 83 -0.88 -2.47 4.78
N PHE A 84 -1.49 -1.41 5.29
CA PHE A 84 -1.28 -0.89 6.64
C PHE A 84 -2.31 -1.49 7.59
N TYR A 85 -1.92 -1.82 8.82
CA TYR A 85 -2.81 -2.38 9.82
C TYR A 85 -2.52 -1.85 11.23
N ASP A 86 -3.57 -1.64 12.03
CA ASP A 86 -3.49 -1.18 13.41
C ASP A 86 -2.94 -2.31 14.32
N LYS A 87 -1.73 -2.10 14.84
CA LYS A 87 -0.95 -3.12 15.57
C LYS A 87 -1.54 -3.52 16.91
N GLU A 88 -2.43 -2.69 17.46
CA GLU A 88 -3.10 -2.99 18.72
C GLU A 88 -4.35 -3.86 18.51
N LYS A 89 -4.84 -3.94 17.27
CA LYS A 89 -6.11 -4.61 16.94
C LYS A 89 -5.95 -5.87 16.13
N VAL A 90 -4.92 -5.96 15.30
CA VAL A 90 -4.65 -7.15 14.48
C VAL A 90 -3.16 -7.46 14.42
N GLU A 91 -2.86 -8.73 14.24
CA GLU A 91 -1.50 -9.25 14.03
C GLU A 91 -1.39 -9.88 12.64
N LEU A 92 -0.30 -9.59 11.92
CA LEU A 92 0.02 -10.27 10.66
C LEU A 92 0.56 -11.68 10.95
N LEU A 93 -0.19 -12.71 10.55
CA LEU A 93 0.23 -14.10 10.71
C LEU A 93 0.97 -14.65 9.49
N GLU A 94 0.43 -14.35 8.31
CA GLU A 94 0.97 -14.78 7.03
C GLU A 94 0.63 -13.74 5.97
N GLY A 95 1.46 -13.62 4.95
CA GLY A 95 1.17 -12.76 3.82
C GLY A 95 2.09 -13.03 2.65
N GLY A 96 1.73 -12.46 1.51
CA GLY A 96 2.55 -12.51 0.31
C GLY A 96 2.13 -11.49 -0.72
N THR A 97 2.98 -11.35 -1.73
CA THR A 97 2.67 -10.61 -2.95
C THR A 97 2.94 -11.51 -4.14
N PHE A 98 2.00 -11.55 -5.08
CA PHE A 98 2.16 -12.26 -6.35
C PHE A 98 1.83 -11.34 -7.51
N TRP A 99 2.38 -11.67 -8.68
CA TRP A 99 2.14 -10.94 -9.92
C TRP A 99 0.90 -11.45 -10.61
N LEU A 100 0.07 -10.52 -11.09
CA LEU A 100 -1.10 -10.81 -11.91
C LEU A 100 -0.61 -11.12 -13.33
N SER A 101 -0.08 -12.32 -13.51
CA SER A 101 0.52 -12.79 -14.76
C SER A 101 0.39 -14.32 -14.92
N GLU A 102 0.80 -14.86 -16.06
CA GLU A 102 0.94 -16.31 -16.28
C GLU A 102 2.06 -16.93 -15.43
N SER A 103 2.95 -16.11 -14.84
CA SER A 103 4.03 -16.52 -13.94
C SER A 103 3.96 -15.78 -12.59
N PRO A 104 2.95 -16.03 -11.73
CA PRO A 104 2.69 -15.21 -10.55
C PRO A 104 3.81 -15.16 -9.50
N SER A 105 4.73 -16.12 -9.53
CA SER A 105 5.88 -16.20 -8.63
C SER A 105 7.14 -15.51 -9.17
N VAL A 106 7.11 -15.02 -10.41
CA VAL A 106 8.25 -14.36 -11.07
C VAL A 106 8.12 -12.83 -10.90
N PRO A 107 9.05 -12.19 -10.16
CA PRO A 107 9.02 -10.75 -9.98
C PRO A 107 9.05 -9.98 -11.30
N GLY A 108 8.19 -8.97 -11.42
CA GLY A 108 8.08 -8.12 -12.60
C GLY A 108 7.44 -8.80 -13.82
N SER A 109 6.85 -9.98 -13.67
CA SER A 109 6.18 -10.66 -14.79
C SER A 109 4.94 -9.90 -15.25
N ILE A 110 4.73 -9.91 -16.58
CA ILE A 110 3.67 -9.17 -17.28
C ILE A 110 2.94 -10.17 -18.18
N SER A 111 1.60 -10.07 -18.27
CA SER A 111 0.79 -10.90 -19.17
C SER A 111 -0.42 -10.13 -19.68
N TRP A 112 -1.12 -10.73 -20.65
CA TRP A 112 -2.41 -10.26 -21.19
C TRP A 112 -2.41 -8.81 -21.70
N GLY A 113 -1.25 -8.32 -22.16
CA GLY A 113 -1.13 -6.98 -22.73
C GLY A 113 -1.01 -5.84 -21.72
N SER A 114 -0.74 -6.13 -20.43
CA SER A 114 -0.42 -5.07 -19.47
C SER A 114 0.87 -4.33 -19.85
N GLU A 115 0.90 -3.02 -19.64
CA GLU A 115 2.08 -2.19 -19.91
C GLU A 115 3.12 -2.25 -18.78
N VAL A 116 2.67 -2.57 -17.57
CA VAL A 116 3.50 -2.66 -16.36
C VAL A 116 3.16 -3.92 -15.55
N PRO A 117 4.06 -4.40 -14.68
CA PRO A 117 3.73 -5.50 -13.78
C PRO A 117 2.59 -5.11 -12.83
N CYS A 118 1.53 -5.92 -12.77
CA CYS A 118 0.47 -5.74 -11.79
C CYS A 118 0.65 -6.75 -10.65
N ILE A 119 0.38 -6.35 -9.42
CA ILE A 119 0.54 -7.21 -8.24
C ILE A 119 -0.73 -7.24 -7.39
N ALA A 120 -0.85 -8.29 -6.60
CA ALA A 120 -1.76 -8.36 -5.47
C ALA A 120 -0.98 -8.74 -4.21
N THR A 121 -1.17 -7.96 -3.15
CA THR A 121 -0.65 -8.24 -1.81
C THR A 121 -1.80 -8.74 -0.95
N TRP A 122 -1.57 -9.80 -0.18
CA TRP A 122 -2.55 -10.38 0.74
C TRP A 122 -1.92 -10.62 2.11
N ALA A 123 -2.78 -10.63 3.13
CA ALA A 123 -2.43 -10.90 4.51
C ALA A 123 -3.53 -11.73 5.18
N ILE A 124 -3.12 -12.62 6.07
CA ILE A 124 -3.97 -13.31 7.05
C ILE A 124 -3.67 -12.68 8.40
N SER A 125 -4.72 -12.25 9.10
CA SER A 125 -4.61 -11.59 10.40
C SER A 125 -5.54 -12.18 11.43
N LEU A 126 -5.15 -12.07 12.71
CA LEU A 126 -5.96 -12.43 13.87
C LEU A 126 -6.60 -11.20 14.53
#